data_AF-A0AAW2QDC2-F1
#
_entry.id   AF-A0AAW2QDC2-F1
#
_cell.length_a   1.000
_cell.length_b   1.000
_cell.length_c   1.000
_cell.angle_alpha   90.00
_cell.angle_beta   90.00
_cell.angle_gamma   90.00
#
_symmetry.space_group_name_H-M   'P 1'
#
loop_
_entity.id
_entity.type
_entity.pdbx_description
1 polymer ?
#
loop_
_entity_poly.entity_id
_entity_poly.type
_entity_poly.pdbx_seq_one_letter_code
_entity_poly.pdbx_strand_id
1 'polypeptide(L)'
;MCTLIPESSSYHIEFTPGGLIYRPGGSNLQHATTISFLLLVYANYLEKSSQTVNCGEVSISPSMLRQIAQRQVNYILGENPKGMSYMVGYSNLYPQRIHHRGSSLPSTKDHPQVIGCKEGSIYFNSSDPNPNVLVGAIVVGRVKMMSMRMIELIFGSLNPQLISMHHLLVFLHSLWPILILS
;
A
#
# COMPACT_ATOMS: atom_id res chain seq x y z
N MET A 1 -15.23 -14.05 1.66
CA MET A 1 -15.67 -13.21 0.53
C MET A 1 -16.98 -12.52 0.84
N CYS A 2 -18.04 -13.25 1.20
CA CYS A 2 -19.34 -12.66 1.56
C CYS A 2 -19.28 -11.59 2.66
N THR A 3 -18.35 -11.73 3.61
CA THR A 3 -18.14 -10.76 4.69
C THR A 3 -17.71 -9.35 4.25
N LEU A 4 -17.24 -9.20 3.00
CA LEU A 4 -16.83 -7.93 2.39
C LEU A 4 -17.96 -7.23 1.63
N ILE A 5 -19.10 -7.90 1.45
CA ILE A 5 -20.21 -7.41 0.61
C ILE A 5 -21.30 -6.86 1.54
N PRO A 6 -21.56 -5.54 1.55
CA PRO A 6 -22.58 -4.92 2.41
C PRO A 6 -23.97 -5.53 2.28
N GLU A 7 -24.30 -6.01 1.08
CA GLU A 7 -25.59 -6.61 0.75
C GLU A 7 -25.69 -8.10 1.14
N SER A 8 -24.63 -8.70 1.68
CA SER A 8 -24.65 -10.08 2.16
C SER A 8 -25.14 -10.18 3.60
N SER A 9 -25.89 -11.24 3.90
CA SER A 9 -26.33 -11.58 5.26
C SER A 9 -25.18 -11.85 6.27
N SER A 10 -23.95 -12.02 5.79
CA SER A 10 -22.76 -12.26 6.62
C SER A 10 -21.79 -11.07 6.63
N TYR A 11 -22.27 -9.87 6.28
CA TYR A 11 -21.45 -8.66 6.23
C TYR A 11 -20.92 -8.25 7.61
N HIS A 12 -19.60 -8.16 7.74
CA HIS A 12 -18.94 -7.76 8.99
C HIS A 12 -17.68 -6.89 8.79
N ILE A 13 -17.25 -6.65 7.54
CA ILE A 13 -16.07 -5.81 7.27
C ILE A 13 -16.53 -4.41 6.90
N GLU A 14 -16.24 -3.46 7.77
CA GLU A 14 -16.63 -2.06 7.61
C GLU A 14 -15.78 -1.33 6.55
N PHE A 15 -16.33 -0.25 6.02
CA PHE A 15 -15.61 0.70 5.19
C PHE A 15 -15.64 2.08 5.83
N THR A 16 -14.57 2.86 5.67
CA THR A 16 -14.59 4.28 6.02
C THR A 16 -15.61 5.01 5.13
N PRO A 17 -16.03 6.24 5.49
CA PRO A 17 -16.87 7.05 4.60
C PRO A 17 -16.27 7.28 3.21
N GLY A 18 -14.93 7.23 3.09
CA GLY A 18 -14.23 7.32 1.81
C GLY A 18 -14.10 5.98 1.05
N GLY A 19 -14.59 4.87 1.60
CA GLY A 19 -14.58 3.55 0.95
C GLY A 19 -13.31 2.71 1.17
N LEU A 20 -12.47 3.06 2.15
CA LEU A 20 -11.33 2.22 2.55
C LEU A 20 -11.81 1.10 3.47
N ILE A 21 -11.34 -0.13 3.26
CA ILE A 21 -11.58 -1.24 4.20
C ILE A 21 -11.04 -0.85 5.58
N TYR A 22 -11.94 -0.89 6.57
CA TYR A 22 -11.69 -0.46 7.93
C TYR A 22 -11.73 -1.64 8.89
N ARG A 23 -10.70 -1.74 9.73
CA ARG A 23 -10.66 -2.69 10.84
C ARG A 23 -10.24 -1.95 12.11
N PRO A 24 -11.04 -2.01 13.18
CA PRO A 24 -10.64 -1.48 14.49
C PRO A 24 -9.30 -2.10 14.93
N GLY A 25 -8.42 -1.28 15.53
CA GLY A 25 -7.10 -1.72 15.99
C GLY A 25 -5.91 -1.30 15.10
N GLY A 26 -6.17 -0.61 13.99
CA GLY A 26 -5.14 0.04 13.17
C GLY A 26 -4.62 -0.79 12.00
N SER A 27 -3.61 -0.24 11.30
CA SER A 27 -3.05 -0.82 10.07
C SER A 27 -4.06 -1.02 8.94
N ASN A 28 -5.02 -0.10 8.78
CA ASN A 28 -6.11 -0.24 7.80
C ASN A 28 -5.60 -0.41 6.37
N LEU A 29 -4.56 0.32 5.95
CA LEU A 29 -4.02 0.17 4.59
C LEU A 29 -3.32 -1.18 4.38
N GLN A 30 -2.73 -1.79 5.42
CA GLN A 30 -2.19 -3.15 5.33
C GLN A 30 -3.33 -4.17 5.16
N HIS A 31 -4.42 -4.02 5.91
CA HIS A 31 -5.60 -4.88 5.77
C HIS A 31 -6.24 -4.72 4.39
N ALA A 32 -6.49 -3.47 3.98
CA ALA A 32 -7.07 -3.16 2.68
C ALA A 32 -6.24 -3.77 1.54
N THR A 33 -4.93 -3.66 1.61
CA THR A 33 -4.04 -4.18 0.56
C THR A 33 -3.94 -5.71 0.61
N THR A 34 -3.84 -6.32 1.80
CA THR A 34 -3.87 -7.78 1.95
C THR A 34 -5.17 -8.38 1.43
N ILE A 35 -6.30 -7.76 1.78
CA ILE A 35 -7.62 -8.20 1.31
C ILE A 35 -7.73 -8.01 -0.20
N SER A 36 -7.24 -6.89 -0.75
CA SER A 36 -7.21 -6.66 -2.20
C SER A 36 -6.43 -7.74 -2.93
N PHE A 37 -5.28 -8.16 -2.40
CA PHE A 37 -4.52 -9.28 -2.96
C PHE A 37 -5.35 -10.58 -2.97
N LEU A 38 -5.98 -10.92 -1.84
CA LEU A 38 -6.81 -12.12 -1.74
C LEU A 38 -8.02 -12.07 -2.70
N LEU A 39 -8.64 -10.91 -2.85
CA LEU A 39 -9.73 -10.67 -3.80
C LEU A 39 -9.28 -10.95 -5.24
N LEU A 40 -8.09 -10.48 -5.63
CA LEU A 40 -7.55 -10.69 -6.98
C LEU A 40 -7.19 -12.15 -7.25
N VAL A 41 -6.50 -12.80 -6.30
CA VAL A 41 -6.17 -14.23 -6.40
C VAL A 41 -7.44 -15.05 -6.55
N TYR A 42 -8.46 -14.75 -5.75
CA TYR A 42 -9.70 -15.50 -5.77
C TYR A 42 -10.56 -15.19 -7.00
N ALA A 43 -10.57 -13.95 -7.50
CA ALA A 43 -11.19 -13.60 -8.78
C ALA A 43 -10.59 -14.42 -9.93
N ASN A 44 -9.26 -14.54 -9.98
CA ASN A 44 -8.58 -15.34 -10.99
C ASN A 44 -8.89 -16.83 -10.88
N TYR A 45 -9.06 -17.34 -9.65
CA TYR A 45 -9.53 -18.72 -9.43
C TYR A 45 -10.94 -18.93 -10.00
N LEU A 46 -11.89 -18.07 -9.62
CA LEU A 46 -13.29 -18.16 -10.05
C LEU A 46 -13.45 -18.03 -11.57
N GLU A 47 -12.68 -17.15 -12.21
CA GLU A 47 -12.67 -17.01 -13.67
C GLU A 47 -12.17 -18.30 -14.34
N LYS A 48 -11.08 -18.90 -13.85
CA LYS A 48 -10.54 -20.15 -14.38
C LYS A 48 -11.45 -21.35 -14.16
N SER A 49 -12.19 -21.39 -13.05
CA SER A 49 -13.15 -22.45 -12.77
C SER A 49 -14.55 -22.18 -13.34
N SER A 50 -14.79 -21.01 -13.97
CA SER A 50 -16.10 -20.56 -14.43
C SER A 50 -17.17 -20.57 -13.34
N GLN A 51 -16.78 -20.18 -12.12
CA GLN A 51 -17.65 -20.18 -10.93
C GLN A 51 -17.96 -18.76 -10.45
N THR A 52 -19.00 -18.68 -9.62
CA THR A 52 -19.37 -17.49 -8.84
C THR A 52 -19.53 -17.90 -7.38
N VAL A 53 -19.49 -16.93 -6.46
CA VAL A 53 -19.76 -17.20 -5.03
C VAL A 53 -21.14 -16.72 -4.67
N ASN A 54 -21.98 -17.62 -4.18
CA ASN A 54 -23.27 -17.28 -3.61
C ASN A 54 -23.08 -16.81 -2.15
N CYS A 55 -23.58 -15.63 -1.84
CA CYS A 55 -23.54 -14.99 -0.53
C CYS A 55 -24.93 -14.69 0.04
N GLY A 56 -25.88 -15.57 -0.25
CA GLY A 56 -27.30 -15.43 0.09
C GLY A 56 -28.07 -14.85 -1.09
N GLU A 57 -28.52 -13.61 -0.95
CA GLU A 57 -29.27 -12.91 -2.00
C GLU A 57 -28.38 -12.33 -3.11
N VAL A 58 -27.06 -12.32 -2.90
CA VAL A 58 -26.08 -11.75 -3.85
C VAL A 58 -25.13 -12.81 -4.36
N SER A 59 -24.97 -12.86 -5.69
CA SER A 59 -23.93 -13.64 -6.35
C SER A 59 -22.73 -12.75 -6.67
N ILE A 60 -21.56 -13.13 -6.16
CA ILE A 60 -20.31 -12.41 -6.39
C ILE A 60 -19.60 -13.00 -7.61
N SER A 61 -19.40 -12.16 -8.62
CA SER A 61 -18.62 -12.47 -9.81
C SER A 61 -17.13 -12.17 -9.63
N PRO A 62 -16.24 -12.78 -10.45
CA PRO A 62 -14.83 -12.38 -10.53
C PRO A 62 -14.63 -10.88 -10.77
N SER A 63 -15.47 -10.27 -11.61
CA SER A 63 -15.40 -8.85 -11.93
C SER A 63 -15.70 -7.97 -10.71
N MET A 64 -16.67 -8.34 -9.88
CA MET A 64 -16.98 -7.61 -8.65
C MET A 64 -15.83 -7.63 -7.65
N LEU A 65 -15.17 -8.79 -7.47
CA LEU A 65 -13.98 -8.90 -6.62
C LEU A 65 -12.83 -8.00 -7.11
N ARG A 66 -12.59 -7.96 -8.42
CA ARG A 66 -11.58 -7.08 -9.04
C ARG A 66 -11.93 -5.60 -8.82
N GLN A 67 -13.19 -5.22 -8.95
CA GLN A 67 -13.63 -3.83 -8.71
C GLN A 67 -13.44 -3.39 -7.26
N ILE A 68 -13.72 -4.27 -6.29
CA ILE A 68 -13.48 -3.97 -4.87
C ILE A 68 -11.98 -3.75 -4.63
N ALA A 69 -11.13 -4.63 -5.16
CA ALA A 69 -9.67 -4.49 -5.06
C ALA A 69 -9.17 -3.20 -5.75
N GLN A 70 -9.68 -2.89 -6.94
CA GLN A 70 -9.36 -1.66 -7.67
C GLN A 70 -9.69 -0.41 -6.85
N ARG A 71 -10.85 -0.39 -6.19
CA ARG A 71 -11.25 0.74 -5.35
C ARG A 71 -10.28 0.97 -4.19
N GLN A 72 -9.74 -0.09 -3.58
CA GLN A 72 -8.73 0.05 -2.52
C GLN A 72 -7.40 0.59 -3.06
N VAL A 73 -6.98 0.14 -4.24
CA VAL A 73 -5.78 0.65 -4.92
C VAL A 73 -5.94 2.13 -5.27
N ASN A 74 -7.07 2.51 -5.87
CA ASN A 74 -7.37 3.90 -6.18
C ASN A 74 -7.40 4.78 -4.93
N TYR A 75 -8.00 4.30 -3.84
CA TYR A 75 -7.97 4.99 -2.56
C TYR A 75 -6.52 5.24 -2.09
N ILE A 76 -5.65 4.23 -2.20
CA ILE A 76 -4.22 4.37 -1.85
C ILE A 76 -3.53 5.41 -2.74
N LEU A 77 -3.89 5.51 -4.02
CA LEU A 77 -3.25 6.40 -4.99
C LEU A 77 -3.78 7.83 -5.00
N GLY A 78 -4.90 8.11 -4.32
CA GLY A 78 -5.41 9.47 -4.16
C GLY A 78 -6.91 9.64 -4.35
N GLU A 79 -7.64 8.61 -4.78
CA GLU A 79 -9.12 8.63 -4.81
C GLU A 79 -9.69 8.43 -3.40
N ASN A 80 -9.37 9.35 -2.52
CA ASN A 80 -9.82 9.40 -1.14
C ASN A 80 -10.21 10.83 -0.76
N PRO A 81 -10.93 11.05 0.35
CA PRO A 81 -11.39 12.39 0.74
C PRO A 81 -10.29 13.44 0.93
N LYS A 82 -9.03 13.03 1.06
CA LYS A 82 -7.89 13.94 1.19
C LYS A 82 -7.21 14.27 -0.14
N GLY A 83 -7.58 13.59 -1.24
CA GLY A 83 -6.89 13.73 -2.53
C GLY A 83 -5.39 13.40 -2.47
N MET A 84 -4.95 12.68 -1.42
CA MET A 84 -3.54 12.44 -1.10
C MET A 84 -3.19 11.00 -1.43
N SER A 85 -2.11 10.78 -2.17
CA SER A 85 -1.55 9.46 -2.33
C SER A 85 -0.91 8.99 -1.03
N TYR A 86 -1.23 7.78 -0.59
CA TYR A 86 -0.51 7.09 0.49
C TYR A 86 0.76 6.38 -0.02
N MET A 87 0.99 6.33 -1.34
CA MET A 87 2.23 5.90 -1.95
C MET A 87 3.18 7.10 -2.12
N VAL A 88 4.34 7.05 -1.48
CA VAL A 88 5.36 8.10 -1.50
C VAL A 88 5.87 8.31 -2.93
N GLY A 89 5.93 9.57 -3.37
CA GLY A 89 6.38 9.93 -4.72
C GLY A 89 5.35 9.67 -5.82
N TYR A 90 4.13 9.24 -5.49
CA TYR A 90 3.02 9.14 -6.43
C TYR A 90 2.07 10.34 -6.23
N SER A 91 1.68 11.00 -7.32
CA SER A 91 0.92 12.27 -7.32
C SER A 91 1.69 13.48 -6.75
N ASN A 92 1.07 14.67 -6.82
CA ASN A 92 1.62 15.92 -6.29
C ASN A 92 1.47 16.05 -4.77
N LEU A 93 0.64 15.20 -4.14
CA LEU A 93 0.37 15.22 -2.71
C LEU A 93 0.56 13.83 -2.11
N TYR A 94 1.62 13.64 -1.32
CA TYR A 94 1.95 12.39 -0.63
C TYR A 94 2.67 12.65 0.72
N PRO A 95 2.76 11.66 1.63
CA PRO A 95 3.50 11.78 2.88
C PRO A 95 4.99 12.07 2.65
N GLN A 96 5.45 13.21 3.14
CA GLN A 96 6.87 13.59 3.07
C GLN A 96 7.67 13.21 4.32
N ARG A 97 6.97 12.85 5.39
CA ARG A 97 7.53 12.44 6.68
C ARG A 97 7.11 11.00 6.97
N ILE A 98 7.99 10.04 6.69
CA ILE A 98 7.73 8.62 6.94
C ILE A 98 8.65 8.07 8.02
N HIS A 99 8.14 7.12 8.80
CA HIS A 99 8.93 6.43 9.81
C HIS A 99 9.82 5.37 9.16
N HIS A 100 10.90 5.82 8.50
CA HIS A 100 11.88 4.98 7.83
C HIS A 100 13.29 5.53 8.03
N ARG A 101 14.16 4.76 8.70
CA ARG A 101 15.50 5.21 9.10
C ARG A 101 16.34 5.74 7.94
N GLY A 102 16.43 4.98 6.85
CA GLY A 102 17.21 5.39 5.67
C GLY A 102 16.62 6.60 4.93
N SER A 103 15.33 6.87 5.14
CA SER A 103 14.68 8.04 4.54
C SER A 103 14.89 9.29 5.40
N SER A 104 14.82 9.14 6.72
CA SER A 104 14.92 10.23 7.70
C SER A 104 16.33 10.75 7.95
N LEU A 105 17.37 9.92 7.78
CA LEU A 105 18.76 10.31 8.00
C LEU A 105 19.36 10.95 6.74
N PRO A 106 20.27 11.93 6.86
CA PRO A 106 20.98 12.48 5.71
C PRO A 106 21.78 11.39 4.99
N SER A 107 22.03 11.60 3.70
CA SER A 107 22.87 10.69 2.92
C SER A 107 24.33 10.75 3.40
N THR A 108 25.13 9.72 3.09
CA THR A 108 26.58 9.76 3.35
C THR A 108 27.32 10.83 2.56
N LYS A 109 26.70 11.35 1.48
CA LYS A 109 27.24 12.48 0.72
C LYS A 109 27.09 13.79 1.50
N ASP A 110 25.95 14.00 2.15
CA ASP A 110 25.66 15.23 2.90
C ASP A 110 26.16 15.15 4.35
N HIS A 111 26.33 13.94 4.88
CA HIS A 111 26.86 13.66 6.21
C HIS A 111 27.81 12.45 6.17
N PRO A 112 29.09 12.65 5.83
CA PRO A 112 30.06 11.55 5.65
C PRO A 112 30.53 10.91 6.97
N GLN A 113 30.27 11.55 8.10
CA GLN A 113 30.63 11.05 9.42
C GLN A 113 29.67 9.92 9.84
N VAL A 114 30.15 8.96 10.63
CA VAL A 114 29.29 7.90 11.17
C VAL A 114 28.35 8.50 12.22
N ILE A 115 27.04 8.34 12.01
CA ILE A 115 26.03 8.72 13.01
C ILE A 115 26.01 7.67 14.12
N GLY A 116 26.37 8.07 15.33
CA GLY A 116 26.43 7.20 16.50
C GLY A 116 25.06 6.76 17.01
N CYS A 117 25.08 5.83 17.97
CA CYS A 117 23.87 5.41 18.70
C CYS A 117 23.17 6.62 19.32
N LYS A 118 21.85 6.77 19.09
CA LYS A 118 20.98 7.88 19.54
C LYS A 118 21.28 9.26 18.94
N GLU A 119 22.40 9.46 18.24
CA GLU A 119 22.71 10.73 17.58
C GLU A 119 21.69 11.04 16.46
N GLY A 120 21.14 10.00 15.83
CA GLY A 120 20.05 10.14 14.87
C GLY A 120 18.70 10.60 15.45
N SER A 121 18.59 10.81 16.77
CA SER A 121 17.33 11.19 17.43
C SER A 121 16.81 12.56 17.00
N ILE A 122 17.70 13.48 16.61
CA ILE A 122 17.32 14.79 16.07
C ILE A 122 16.50 14.64 14.78
N TYR A 123 16.88 13.71 13.90
CA TYR A 123 16.16 13.42 12.66
C TYR A 123 14.86 12.69 12.92
N PHE A 124 14.83 11.80 13.93
CA PHE A 124 13.63 11.09 14.36
C PHE A 124 12.58 12.04 14.96
N ASN A 125 13.00 13.01 15.77
CA ASN A 125 12.11 13.97 16.44
C ASN A 125 11.76 15.21 15.60
N SER A 126 12.46 15.45 14.48
CA SER A 126 12.14 16.56 13.58
C SER A 126 10.70 16.48 13.03
N SER A 127 10.13 17.63 12.67
CA SER A 127 8.88 17.71 11.90
C SER A 127 9.12 17.85 10.39
N ASP A 128 10.38 18.01 9.98
CA ASP A 128 10.77 18.29 8.60
C ASP A 128 10.57 17.06 7.71
N PRO A 129 10.33 17.27 6.40
CA PRO A 129 10.37 16.22 5.41
C PRO A 129 11.62 15.34 5.53
N ASN A 130 11.47 14.07 5.23
CA ASN A 130 12.60 13.16 5.16
C ASN A 130 13.56 13.60 4.04
N PRO A 131 14.88 13.69 4.28
CA PRO A 131 15.84 14.16 3.28
C PRO A 131 15.93 13.22 2.05
N ASN A 132 15.69 11.92 2.22
CA ASN A 132 15.65 10.98 1.10
C ASN A 132 14.21 10.52 0.85
N VAL A 133 13.66 10.86 -0.30
CA VAL A 133 12.30 10.44 -0.70
C VAL A 133 12.29 8.95 -1.01
N LEU A 134 11.54 8.17 -0.25
CA LEU A 134 11.42 6.73 -0.43
C LEU A 134 10.29 6.37 -1.40
N VAL A 135 10.52 6.65 -2.69
CA VAL A 135 9.53 6.48 -3.76
C VAL A 135 8.93 5.06 -3.78
N GLY A 136 7.62 4.94 -3.97
CA GLY A 136 6.92 3.66 -4.04
C GLY A 136 6.50 3.07 -2.69
N ALA A 137 7.00 3.61 -1.56
CA ALA A 137 6.58 3.15 -0.24
C ALA A 137 5.12 3.50 0.04
N ILE A 138 4.30 2.52 0.46
CA ILE A 138 2.94 2.78 0.94
C ILE A 138 2.96 2.96 2.46
N VAL A 139 2.46 4.11 2.91
CA VAL A 139 2.41 4.51 4.32
C VAL A 139 1.11 4.01 4.93
N VAL A 140 1.18 3.07 5.87
CA VAL A 140 0.00 2.44 6.48
C VAL A 140 -0.48 3.14 7.77
N GLY A 141 0.33 4.05 8.28
CA GLY A 141 0.10 4.81 9.51
C GLY A 141 1.40 5.43 10.00
N ARG A 142 1.44 5.89 11.26
CA ARG A 142 2.61 6.60 11.82
C ARG A 142 3.89 5.75 11.90
N VAL A 143 3.82 4.42 11.81
CA VAL A 143 4.95 3.53 12.20
C VAL A 143 5.28 2.45 11.17
N LYS A 144 4.37 2.10 10.25
CA LYS A 144 4.53 0.92 9.37
C LYS A 144 4.38 1.26 7.90
N MET A 145 5.28 0.66 7.12
CA MET A 145 5.24 0.60 5.66
C MET A 145 4.88 -0.81 5.22
N MET A 146 4.34 -0.93 4.02
CA MET A 146 4.03 -2.24 3.42
C MET A 146 5.19 -2.86 2.66
N SER A 147 5.15 -4.18 2.52
CA SER A 147 6.08 -4.96 1.70
C SER A 147 5.91 -4.66 0.21
N MET A 148 7.01 -4.34 -0.46
CA MET A 148 7.08 -4.01 -1.89
C MET A 148 6.52 -5.10 -2.81
N ARG A 149 6.76 -6.39 -2.51
CA ARG A 149 6.28 -7.50 -3.35
C ARG A 149 4.76 -7.58 -3.42
N MET A 150 4.08 -7.29 -2.32
CA MET A 150 2.61 -7.29 -2.30
C MET A 150 2.05 -6.12 -3.12
N ILE A 151 2.75 -4.98 -3.13
CA ILE A 151 2.41 -3.81 -3.93
C ILE A 151 2.54 -4.14 -5.42
N GLU A 152 3.67 -4.69 -5.85
CA GLU A 152 3.87 -5.06 -7.25
C GLU A 152 2.81 -6.02 -7.79
N LEU A 153 2.42 -7.04 -7.01
CA LEU A 153 1.43 -8.01 -7.44
C LEU A 153 0.03 -7.39 -7.60
N ILE A 154 -0.39 -6.53 -6.67
CA ILE A 154 -1.72 -5.93 -6.70
C ILE A 154 -1.79 -4.84 -7.76
N PHE A 155 -0.85 -3.89 -7.73
CA PHE A 155 -0.82 -2.77 -8.66
C PHE A 155 -0.53 -3.25 -10.07
N GLY A 156 0.33 -4.24 -10.23
CA GLY A 156 0.61 -4.84 -11.52
C GLY A 156 -0.55 -5.63 -12.13
N SER A 157 -1.33 -6.31 -11.30
CA SER A 157 -2.53 -7.04 -11.76
C SER A 157 -3.69 -6.12 -12.14
N LEU A 158 -3.72 -4.90 -11.61
CA LEU A 158 -4.86 -3.98 -11.74
C LEU A 158 -4.56 -2.79 -12.64
N ASN A 159 -3.31 -2.32 -12.66
CA ASN A 159 -2.88 -1.18 -13.44
C ASN A 159 -1.47 -1.41 -14.02
N PRO A 160 -1.37 -2.03 -15.22
CA PRO A 160 -0.10 -2.34 -15.85
C PRO A 160 0.82 -1.11 -16.06
N GLN A 161 0.24 0.08 -16.16
CA GLN A 161 1.00 1.33 -16.30
C GLN A 161 1.80 1.68 -15.04
N LEU A 162 1.39 1.22 -13.85
CA LEU A 162 2.18 1.39 -12.62
C LEU A 162 3.45 0.53 -12.60
N ILE A 163 3.46 -0.63 -13.27
CA ILE A 163 4.69 -1.42 -13.47
C ILE A 163 5.62 -0.69 -14.45
N SER A 164 5.05 -0.04 -15.46
CA SER A 164 5.79 0.72 -16.48
C SER A 164 6.32 2.09 -15.99
N MET A 165 5.95 2.52 -14.79
CA MET A 165 6.57 3.70 -14.17
C MET A 165 8.03 3.33 -13.88
N HIS A 166 8.96 3.88 -14.66
CA HIS A 166 10.41 3.75 -14.51
C HIS A 166 10.91 3.88 -13.05
N HIS A 167 10.15 4.59 -12.20
CA HIS A 167 10.41 4.76 -10.78
C HIS A 167 10.28 3.49 -9.91
N LEU A 168 9.39 2.54 -10.24
CA LEU A 168 9.28 1.28 -9.49
C LEU A 168 10.47 0.36 -9.77
N LEU A 169 10.93 0.33 -11.03
CA LEU A 169 12.12 -0.41 -11.43
C LEU A 169 13.40 0.17 -10.81
N VAL A 170 13.50 1.50 -10.72
CA VAL A 170 14.58 2.19 -10.00
C VAL A 170 14.55 1.82 -8.51
N PHE A 171 13.37 1.69 -7.91
CA PHE A 171 13.24 1.26 -6.52
C PHE A 171 13.73 -0.19 -6.31
N LEU A 172 13.35 -1.11 -7.19
CA LEU A 172 13.84 -2.49 -7.20
C LEU A 172 15.37 -2.59 -7.38
N HIS A 173 15.95 -1.78 -8.26
CA HIS A 173 17.41 -1.71 -8.45
C HIS A 173 18.12 -1.07 -7.26
N SER A 174 17.52 -0.08 -6.61
CA SER A 174 18.11 0.62 -5.45
C SER A 174 18.05 -0.18 -4.13
N LEU A 175 17.21 -1.23 -4.06
CA LEU A 175 17.14 -2.15 -2.92
C LEU A 175 18.06 -3.38 -3.05
N TRP A 176 18.55 -3.69 -4.25
CA TRP A 176 19.48 -4.80 -4.46
C TRP A 176 20.77 -4.72 -3.61
N PRO A 177 21.36 -3.53 -3.35
CA PRO A 177 22.53 -3.42 -2.48
C PRO A 177 22.19 -3.50 -0.98
N ILE A 178 20.94 -3.26 -0.57
CA ILE A 178 20.54 -3.21 0.85
C ILE A 178 20.21 -4.60 1.39
N LEU A 179 19.88 -5.56 0.52
CA LEU A 179 19.56 -6.95 0.88
C LEU A 179 20.78 -7.90 0.98
N ILE A 180 22.00 -7.44 0.65
CA ILE A 180 23.22 -8.28 0.66
C ILE A 180 24.08 -8.05 1.92
N LEU A 181 23.66 -7.17 2.84
CA LEU A 181 24.37 -6.94 4.11
C LEU A 181 23.43 -7.15 5.33
N SER A 182 22.92 -8.37 5.46
CA SER A 182 22.33 -8.89 6.71
C SER A 182 22.64 -10.37 6.85
#